data_AF-A0A9E0IZB5-F1
#
_entry.id   AF-A0A9E0IZB5-F1
#
_cell.length_a   1.000
_cell.length_b   1.000
_cell.length_c   1.000
_cell.angle_alpha   90.00
_cell.angle_beta   90.00
_cell.angle_gamma   90.00
#
_symmetry.space_group_name_H-M   'P 1'
#
loop_
_entity.id
_entity.type
_entity.pdbx_description
1 polymer ?
#
loop_
_entity_poly.entity_id
_entity_poly.type
_entity_poly.pdbx_seq_one_letter_code
_entity_poly.pdbx_strand_id
1 'polypeptide(L)'
;MNNFIKLFAFVCMIFSVSMVNAQASKTATVAPDGLIVLDASTDLASEYVANISRFNFASFQEASTYFDKYISKTAGRGMSFFFDIPNQKMIIYIDAANQGLVPRKASGQVTAAELNFFLNEVHKGRI
;
A
#
# COMPACT_ATOMS: atom_id res chain seq x y z
N MET A 1 -11.48 -20.06 45.27
CA MET A 1 -11.49 -19.65 43.84
C MET A 1 -11.96 -18.21 43.76
N ASN A 2 -11.09 -17.19 43.61
CA ASN A 2 -11.58 -15.82 43.35
C ASN A 2 -10.57 -14.76 42.88
N ASN A 3 -9.26 -15.05 42.80
CA ASN A 3 -8.27 -14.04 42.39
C ASN A 3 -7.67 -14.26 40.99
N PHE A 4 -7.67 -15.49 40.46
CA PHE A 4 -7.13 -15.77 39.12
C PHE A 4 -8.02 -15.27 37.97
N ILE A 5 -9.35 -15.28 38.15
CA ILE A 5 -10.31 -14.84 37.11
C ILE A 5 -10.29 -13.30 36.95
N LYS A 6 -10.05 -12.55 38.03
CA LYS A 6 -9.97 -11.08 37.98
C LYS A 6 -8.69 -10.58 37.29
N LEU A 7 -7.60 -11.31 37.45
CA LEU A 7 -6.33 -10.99 36.78
C LEU A 7 -6.40 -11.28 35.26
N PHE A 8 -7.13 -12.33 34.86
CA PHE A 8 -7.35 -12.65 33.44
C PHE A 8 -8.24 -11.60 32.73
N ALA A 9 -9.24 -11.06 33.43
CA ALA A 9 -10.09 -9.99 32.90
C ALA A 9 -9.34 -8.65 32.71
N PHE A 10 -8.35 -8.35 33.56
CA PHE A 10 -7.54 -7.14 33.43
C PHE A 10 -6.55 -7.21 32.27
N VAL A 11 -5.97 -8.39 31.99
CA VAL A 11 -5.04 -8.58 30.86
C VAL A 11 -5.75 -8.52 29.51
N CYS A 12 -7.02 -8.95 29.42
CA CYS A 12 -7.80 -8.85 28.18
C CYS A 12 -8.26 -7.42 27.82
N MET A 13 -8.27 -6.48 28.79
CA MET A 13 -8.67 -5.09 28.52
C MET A 13 -7.57 -4.21 27.92
N ILE A 14 -6.31 -4.65 27.97
CA ILE A 14 -5.16 -3.84 27.50
C ILE A 14 -4.92 -4.00 25.99
N PHE A 15 -5.59 -4.94 25.31
CA PHE A 15 -5.26 -5.31 23.93
C PHE A 15 -6.19 -4.80 22.81
N SER A 16 -7.27 -4.07 23.09
CA SER A 16 -8.31 -3.92 22.05
C SER A 16 -8.89 -2.52 21.89
N VAL A 17 -8.06 -1.49 22.04
CA VAL A 17 -8.42 -0.16 21.51
C VAL A 17 -7.24 0.47 20.78
N SER A 18 -6.60 -0.28 19.89
CA SER A 18 -6.05 0.37 18.71
C SER A 18 -7.26 0.83 17.90
N MET A 19 -7.68 2.07 18.11
CA MET A 19 -8.55 2.77 17.18
C MET A 19 -7.88 2.66 15.81
N VAL A 20 -8.35 1.73 15.00
CA VAL A 20 -8.09 1.74 13.57
C VAL A 20 -8.84 2.99 13.10
N ASN A 21 -8.12 4.11 13.02
CA ASN A 21 -8.53 5.18 12.13
C ASN A 21 -8.57 4.53 10.75
N ALA A 22 -9.75 4.07 10.35
CA ALA A 22 -10.02 3.61 9.01
C ALA A 22 -9.94 4.85 8.12
N GLN A 23 -8.71 5.24 7.78
CA GLN A 23 -8.48 6.26 6.79
C GLN A 23 -9.00 5.66 5.49
N ALA A 24 -10.08 6.26 4.96
CA ALA A 24 -10.70 5.78 3.73
C ALA A 24 -9.63 5.70 2.64
N SER A 25 -9.56 4.56 1.97
CA SER A 25 -8.58 4.35 0.91
C SER A 25 -8.81 5.31 -0.24
N LYS A 26 -7.72 5.77 -0.84
CA LYS A 26 -7.75 6.67 -1.99
C LYS A 26 -7.70 5.89 -3.30
N THR A 27 -8.07 6.55 -4.39
CA THR A 27 -8.00 5.94 -5.71
C THR A 27 -6.59 5.99 -6.27
N ALA A 28 -6.15 4.91 -6.91
CA ALA A 28 -5.03 4.90 -7.84
C ALA A 28 -5.54 4.50 -9.23
N THR A 29 -4.85 4.97 -10.26
CA THR A 29 -5.11 4.63 -11.65
C THR A 29 -3.97 3.77 -12.19
N VAL A 30 -4.30 2.72 -12.93
CA VAL A 30 -3.33 2.02 -13.78
C VAL A 30 -3.66 2.31 -15.23
N ALA A 31 -2.72 2.96 -15.92
CA ALA A 31 -2.82 3.25 -17.34
C ALA A 31 -2.77 1.94 -18.16
N PRO A 32 -3.23 1.93 -19.44
CA PRO A 32 -3.24 0.73 -20.27
C PRO A 32 -1.88 0.04 -20.42
N ASP A 33 -0.78 0.80 -20.35
CA ASP A 33 0.59 0.31 -20.42
C ASP A 33 1.13 -0.19 -19.07
N GLY A 34 0.36 -0.08 -17.99
CA GLY A 34 0.77 -0.48 -16.65
C GLY A 34 1.40 0.63 -15.80
N LEU A 35 1.38 1.90 -16.22
CA LEU A 35 1.81 3.01 -15.35
C LEU A 35 0.84 3.17 -14.17
N ILE A 36 1.37 3.18 -12.95
CA ILE A 36 0.62 3.41 -11.72
C ILE A 36 0.68 4.89 -11.36
N VAL A 37 -0.49 5.50 -11.09
CA VAL A 37 -0.63 6.89 -10.65
C VAL A 37 -1.53 6.96 -9.42
N LEU A 38 -1.01 7.48 -8.32
CA LEU A 38 -1.73 7.70 -7.06
C LEU A 38 -2.49 9.03 -7.11
N ASP A 39 -3.76 9.06 -6.68
CA ASP A 39 -4.48 10.32 -6.51
C ASP A 39 -3.87 11.15 -5.37
N ALA A 40 -3.51 12.40 -5.70
CA ALA A 40 -2.79 13.33 -4.85
C ALA A 40 -3.64 14.55 -4.45
N SER A 41 -4.96 14.50 -4.62
CA SER A 41 -5.85 15.67 -4.46
C SER A 41 -5.84 16.38 -3.09
N THR A 42 -5.30 15.77 -2.03
CA THR A 42 -5.19 16.41 -0.70
C THR A 42 -3.88 16.06 0.01
N ASP A 43 -3.72 14.82 0.45
CA ASP A 43 -2.52 14.31 1.17
C ASP A 43 -2.18 12.88 0.74
N LEU A 44 -0.99 12.39 1.09
CA LEU A 44 -0.63 10.99 0.88
C LEU A 44 -1.49 10.08 1.77
N ALA A 45 -2.15 9.08 1.19
CA ALA A 45 -2.89 8.07 1.95
C ALA A 45 -2.02 6.85 2.27
N SER A 46 -2.39 6.13 3.33
CA SER A 46 -1.79 4.83 3.68
C SER A 46 -2.24 3.68 2.79
N GLU A 47 -3.39 3.82 2.11
CA GLU A 47 -3.93 2.81 1.19
C GLU A 47 -4.45 3.48 -0.08
N TYR A 48 -4.08 2.90 -1.22
CA TYR A 48 -4.60 3.23 -2.55
C TYR A 48 -5.18 2.00 -3.22
N VAL A 49 -6.32 2.15 -3.91
CA VAL A 49 -6.98 1.07 -4.64
C VAL A 49 -7.11 1.44 -6.10
N ALA A 50 -6.65 0.55 -6.98
CA ALA A 50 -6.79 0.69 -8.42
C ALA A 50 -7.62 -0.44 -9.03
N ASN A 51 -8.45 -0.09 -10.02
CA ASN A 51 -9.17 -1.06 -10.83
C ASN A 51 -8.22 -1.62 -11.92
N ILE A 52 -8.04 -2.94 -11.92
CA ILE A 52 -7.19 -3.67 -12.86
C ILE A 52 -7.98 -4.61 -13.78
N SER A 53 -9.30 -4.46 -13.85
CA SER A 53 -10.20 -5.29 -14.68
C SER A 53 -9.76 -5.42 -16.13
N ARG A 54 -9.21 -4.34 -16.69
CA ARG A 54 -8.75 -4.26 -18.09
C ARG A 54 -7.64 -5.27 -18.43
N PHE A 55 -6.87 -5.71 -17.43
CA PHE A 55 -5.76 -6.64 -17.65
C PHE A 55 -6.22 -8.10 -17.61
N ASN A 56 -7.41 -8.37 -17.05
CA ASN A 56 -8.02 -9.70 -16.99
C ASN A 56 -7.09 -10.81 -16.47
N PHE A 57 -6.31 -10.52 -15.42
CA PHE A 57 -5.42 -11.51 -14.82
C PHE A 57 -6.21 -12.70 -14.28
N ALA A 58 -5.75 -13.90 -14.59
CA ALA A 58 -6.36 -15.15 -14.13
C ALA A 58 -5.88 -15.56 -12.73
N SER A 59 -4.76 -15.00 -12.26
CA SER A 59 -4.18 -15.37 -10.96
C SER A 59 -3.34 -14.26 -10.32
N PHE A 60 -3.10 -14.40 -9.01
CA PHE A 60 -2.18 -13.54 -8.27
C PHE A 60 -0.76 -13.58 -8.86
N GLN A 61 -0.31 -14.75 -9.31
CA GLN A 61 1.04 -14.92 -9.87
C GLN A 61 1.19 -14.13 -11.17
N GLU A 62 0.17 -14.13 -12.02
CA GLU A 62 0.16 -13.40 -13.29
C GLU A 62 0.21 -11.89 -13.05
N ALA A 63 -0.66 -11.37 -12.16
CA ALA A 63 -0.64 -9.96 -11.78
C ALA A 63 0.70 -9.54 -11.15
N SER A 64 1.24 -10.37 -10.26
CA SER A 64 2.54 -10.13 -9.62
C SER A 64 3.68 -10.09 -10.64
N THR A 65 3.66 -11.00 -11.62
CA THR A 65 4.65 -11.02 -12.70
C THR A 65 4.54 -9.77 -13.57
N TYR A 66 3.33 -9.33 -13.90
CA TYR A 66 3.09 -8.12 -14.68
C TYR A 66 3.60 -6.85 -13.98
N PHE A 67 3.39 -6.74 -12.66
CA PHE A 67 3.81 -5.59 -11.85
C PHE A 67 5.14 -5.78 -11.12
N ASP A 68 5.92 -6.82 -11.45
CA ASP A 68 7.14 -7.20 -10.73
C ASP A 68 8.17 -6.05 -10.67
N LYS A 69 8.25 -5.23 -11.74
CA LYS A 69 9.13 -4.05 -11.75
C LYS A 69 8.83 -3.06 -10.62
N TYR A 70 7.58 -2.93 -10.20
CA TYR A 70 7.23 -2.07 -9.06
C TYR A 70 7.50 -2.80 -7.75
N ILE A 71 7.04 -4.04 -7.64
CA ILE A 71 7.17 -4.87 -6.43
C ILE A 71 8.64 -4.99 -6.03
N SER A 72 9.52 -5.35 -6.96
CA SER A 72 10.96 -5.52 -6.72
C SER A 72 11.64 -4.21 -6.31
N LYS A 73 11.22 -3.06 -6.86
CA LYS A 73 11.83 -1.76 -6.56
C LYS A 73 11.37 -1.17 -5.23
N THR A 74 10.21 -1.58 -4.74
CA THR A 74 9.64 -1.13 -3.45
C THR A 74 9.72 -2.17 -2.34
N ALA A 75 10.15 -3.40 -2.62
CA ALA A 75 10.29 -4.47 -1.64
C ALA A 75 11.11 -4.02 -0.42
N GLY A 76 10.50 -4.08 0.76
CA GLY A 76 11.12 -3.67 2.03
C GLY A 76 11.34 -2.16 2.16
N ARG A 77 10.73 -1.34 1.31
CA ARG A 77 10.97 0.11 1.23
C ARG A 77 9.69 0.94 1.43
N GLY A 78 8.80 0.48 2.29
CA GLY A 78 7.63 1.25 2.72
C GLY A 78 6.48 1.32 1.71
N MET A 79 6.54 0.56 0.62
CA MET A 79 5.41 0.38 -0.31
C MET A 79 5.25 -1.09 -0.69
N SER A 80 4.03 -1.61 -0.57
CA SER A 80 3.68 -2.98 -0.93
C SER A 80 2.42 -3.05 -1.79
N PHE A 81 2.33 -4.12 -2.57
CA PHE A 81 1.23 -4.36 -3.51
C PHE A 81 0.50 -5.64 -3.13
N PHE A 82 -0.81 -5.61 -3.19
CA PHE A 82 -1.70 -6.74 -3.02
C PHE A 82 -2.68 -6.81 -4.18
N PHE A 83 -3.00 -8.01 -4.66
CA PHE A 83 -3.91 -8.21 -5.78
C PHE A 83 -5.12 -9.03 -5.33
N ASP A 84 -6.28 -8.39 -5.38
CA ASP A 84 -7.59 -9.03 -5.21
C ASP A 84 -8.14 -9.36 -6.60
N ILE A 85 -7.76 -10.54 -7.09
CA ILE A 85 -8.12 -11.01 -8.43
C ILE A 85 -9.64 -11.18 -8.61
N PRO A 86 -10.39 -11.81 -7.67
CA PRO A 86 -11.84 -11.94 -7.79
C PRO A 86 -12.56 -10.59 -7.94
N ASN A 87 -12.10 -9.56 -7.24
CA ASN A 87 -12.67 -8.21 -7.34
C ASN A 87 -11.98 -7.32 -8.37
N GLN A 88 -10.98 -7.83 -9.09
CA GLN A 88 -10.18 -7.12 -10.09
C GLN A 88 -9.58 -5.81 -9.55
N LYS A 89 -9.01 -5.86 -8.34
CA LYS A 89 -8.39 -4.72 -7.67
C LYS A 89 -6.91 -4.97 -7.39
N MET A 90 -6.13 -3.90 -7.52
CA MET A 90 -4.80 -3.79 -6.92
C MET A 90 -4.90 -2.84 -5.73
N ILE A 91 -4.35 -3.26 -4.59
CA ILE A 91 -4.25 -2.45 -3.38
C ILE A 91 -2.78 -2.14 -3.15
N ILE A 92 -2.47 -0.86 -2.96
CA ILE A 92 -1.13 -0.34 -2.74
C ILE A 92 -1.10 0.22 -1.32
N TYR A 93 -0.28 -0.38 -0.47
CA TYR A 93 -0.07 0.09 0.89
C TYR A 93 1.16 0.96 0.96
N ILE A 94 1.03 2.06 1.70
CA ILE A 94 2.12 2.99 1.98
C ILE A 94 2.28 3.05 3.50
N ASP A 95 3.42 2.57 3.96
CA ASP A 95 3.75 2.61 5.37
C ASP A 95 4.11 4.04 5.76
N ALA A 96 3.17 4.73 6.42
CA ALA A 96 3.33 6.10 6.90
C ALA A 96 4.54 6.32 7.82
N ALA A 97 4.95 5.29 8.57
CA ALA A 97 6.12 5.36 9.45
C ALA A 97 7.44 5.14 8.71
N ASN A 98 7.39 4.49 7.54
CA ASN A 98 8.57 4.13 6.74
C ASN A 98 8.57 4.73 5.31
N GLN A 99 7.76 5.78 5.06
CA GLN A 99 7.62 6.43 3.75
C GLN A 99 8.96 6.94 3.20
N GLY A 100 9.91 7.29 4.06
CA GLY A 100 11.24 7.78 3.68
C GLY A 100 12.10 6.76 2.93
N LEU A 101 11.63 5.54 2.68
CA LEU A 101 12.37 4.49 1.97
C LEU A 101 12.13 4.49 0.44
N VAL A 102 10.94 4.91 -0.02
CA VAL A 102 10.62 5.13 -1.44
C VAL A 102 9.82 6.42 -1.62
N PRO A 103 10.37 7.42 -2.35
CA PRO A 103 11.79 7.62 -2.63
C PRO A 103 12.59 7.89 -1.33
N ARG A 104 13.90 7.57 -1.35
CA ARG A 104 14.76 7.71 -0.15
C ARG A 104 14.89 9.19 0.23
N LYS A 105 14.20 9.64 1.27
CA LYS A 105 14.24 11.03 1.75
C LYS A 105 14.93 11.09 3.11
N ALA A 106 15.99 11.90 3.20
CA ALA A 106 16.79 12.02 4.43
C ALA A 106 16.03 12.74 5.57
N SER A 107 15.05 13.57 5.24
CA SER A 107 14.21 14.28 6.20
C SER A 107 12.88 14.71 5.57
N GLY A 108 11.76 14.35 6.19
CA GLY A 108 10.42 14.78 5.82
C GLY A 108 9.54 13.67 5.23
N GLN A 109 8.23 13.90 5.26
CA GLN A 109 7.26 13.02 4.62
C GLN A 109 7.41 13.04 3.10
N VAL A 110 7.18 11.90 2.48
CA VAL A 110 7.10 11.75 1.04
C VAL A 110 5.70 12.18 0.61
N THR A 111 5.62 12.90 -0.51
CA THR A 111 4.37 13.34 -1.12
C THR A 111 3.91 12.36 -2.20
N ALA A 112 2.62 12.36 -2.50
CA ALA A 112 2.07 11.57 -3.62
C ALA A 112 2.69 11.98 -4.97
N ALA A 113 3.06 13.26 -5.15
CA ALA A 113 3.77 13.72 -6.34
C ALA A 113 5.17 13.10 -6.48
N GLU A 114 5.94 13.04 -5.39
CA GLU A 114 7.26 12.38 -5.36
C GLU A 114 7.15 10.87 -5.62
N LEU A 115 6.13 10.21 -5.08
CA LEU A 115 5.86 8.80 -5.38
C LEU A 115 5.45 8.56 -6.83
N ASN A 116 4.57 9.40 -7.38
CA ASN A 116 4.19 9.31 -8.79
C ASN A 116 5.39 9.54 -9.71
N PHE A 117 6.31 10.44 -9.35
CA PHE A 117 7.57 10.60 -10.07
C PHE A 117 8.41 9.30 -9.99
N PHE A 118 8.59 8.73 -8.80
CA PHE A 118 9.31 7.47 -8.62
C PHE A 118 8.69 6.32 -9.43
N LEU A 119 7.37 6.11 -9.32
CA LEU A 119 6.64 5.07 -10.06
C LEU A 119 6.78 5.26 -11.58
N ASN A 120 6.76 6.49 -12.06
CA ASN A 120 7.00 6.80 -13.47
C ASN A 120 8.44 6.47 -13.92
N GLU A 121 9.45 6.73 -13.09
CA GLU A 121 10.84 6.39 -13.42
C GLU A 121 11.08 4.87 -13.37
N VAL A 122 10.45 4.15 -12.44
CA VAL A 122 10.38 2.67 -12.43
C VAL A 122 9.70 2.17 -13.70
N HIS A 123 8.57 2.77 -14.08
CA HIS A 123 7.81 2.38 -15.27
C HIS A 123 8.66 2.45 -16.55
N LYS A 124 9.47 3.51 -16.66
CA LYS A 124 10.42 3.77 -17.77
C LYS A 124 11.71 2.95 -17.69
N GLY A 125 11.91 2.16 -16.64
CA GLY A 125 13.13 1.36 -16.46
C GLY A 125 14.39 2.17 -16.15
N ARG A 126 14.24 3.37 -15.58
CA ARG A 126 15.37 4.26 -15.24
C ARG A 126 15.91 4.05 -13.83
N ILE A 127 15.18 3.31 -12.99
CA ILE A 127 15.54 2.98 -11.60
C ILE A 127 15.38 1.48 -11.39
#